data_AF-A0A1V6JVP2-F1
#
_entry.id   AF-A0A1V6JVP2-F1
#
_cell.length_a   1.000
_cell.length_b   1.000
_cell.length_c   1.000
_cell.angle_alpha   90.00
_cell.angle_beta   90.00
_cell.angle_gamma   90.00
#
_symmetry.space_group_name_H-M   'P 1'
#
loop_
_entity.id
_entity.type
_entity.pdbx_description
1 polymer ?
#
loop_
_entity_poly.entity_id
_entity_poly.type
_entity_poly.pdbx_seq_one_letter_code
_entity_poly.pdbx_strand_id
1 'polypeptide(L)'
;MDMTVWLEYFVEGLTAQLAEVRERGEQAIRRDMLVKEHMLSDRQARALAHILEHGSLTIKDFEGLCPDVNRRSLQRDLKTMVDLGLIVTEGETHQLCYRLAEGN
;
A
#
# COMPACT_ATOMS: atom_id res chain seq x y z
N MET A 1 -17.10 46.14 5.14
CA MET A 1 -16.03 45.15 4.90
C MET A 1 -16.67 44.00 4.16
N ASP A 2 -16.13 43.66 3.00
CA ASP A 2 -16.63 42.54 2.19
C ASP A 2 -15.93 41.25 2.64
N MET A 3 -16.72 40.29 3.11
CA MET A 3 -16.25 39.02 3.70
C MET A 3 -16.31 37.85 2.71
N THR A 4 -16.76 38.12 1.48
CA THR A 4 -16.89 37.11 0.40
C THR A 4 -15.55 36.46 0.08
N VAL A 5 -14.47 37.23 -0.03
CA VAL A 5 -13.12 36.70 -0.31
C VAL A 5 -12.65 35.72 0.77
N TRP A 6 -13.01 35.95 2.03
CA TRP A 6 -12.64 35.07 3.13
C TRP A 6 -13.44 33.76 3.11
N LEU A 7 -14.73 33.82 2.73
CA LEU A 7 -15.57 32.64 2.56
C LEU A 7 -15.13 31.79 1.36
N GLU A 8 -14.75 32.40 0.24
CA GLU A 8 -14.26 31.69 -0.95
C GLU A 8 -12.99 30.89 -0.64
N TYR A 9 -12.02 31.51 0.03
CA TYR A 9 -10.79 30.84 0.45
C TYR A 9 -11.05 29.67 1.42
N PHE A 10 -11.98 29.86 2.37
CA PHE A 10 -12.34 28.80 3.31
C PHE A 10 -13.04 27.63 2.62
N VAL A 11 -13.95 27.91 1.68
CA VAL A 11 -14.67 26.88 0.92
C VAL A 11 -13.74 26.10 0.00
N GLU A 12 -12.78 26.75 -0.66
CA GLU A 12 -11.76 26.07 -1.46
C GLU A 12 -10.89 25.14 -0.59
N GLY A 13 -10.41 25.64 0.55
CA GLY A 13 -9.64 24.83 1.50
C GLY A 13 -10.41 23.61 2.02
N LEU A 14 -11.69 23.81 2.39
CA LEU A 14 -12.54 22.73 2.88
C LEU A 14 -12.81 21.67 1.79
N THR A 15 -12.95 22.10 0.54
CA THR A 15 -13.18 21.20 -0.60
C THR A 15 -11.96 20.31 -0.86
N ALA A 16 -10.75 20.89 -0.81
CA ALA A 16 -9.51 20.12 -0.93
C ALA A 16 -9.35 19.12 0.23
N GLN A 17 -9.66 19.53 1.46
CA GLN A 17 -9.58 18.66 2.63
C GLN A 17 -10.61 17.52 2.60
N LEU A 18 -11.84 17.79 2.12
CA LEU A 18 -12.88 16.76 1.99
C LEU A 18 -12.56 15.75 0.88
N ALA A 19 -11.95 16.19 -0.22
CA ALA A 19 -11.48 15.30 -1.27
C ALA A 19 -10.42 14.32 -0.73
N GLU A 20 -9.45 14.82 0.03
CA GLU A 20 -8.39 14.01 0.63
C GLU A 20 -8.92 12.98 1.65
N VAL A 21 -9.89 13.37 2.49
CA VAL A 21 -10.53 12.46 3.46
C VAL A 21 -11.36 11.39 2.76
N ARG A 22 -12.06 11.75 1.68
CA ARG A 22 -12.85 10.80 0.88
C ARG A 22 -11.94 9.76 0.22
N GLU A 23 -10.85 10.19 -0.39
CA GLU A 23 -9.90 9.32 -1.07
C GLU A 23 -9.29 8.31 -0.10
N ARG A 24 -8.83 8.77 1.08
CA ARG A 24 -8.34 7.89 2.15
C ARG A 24 -9.37 6.86 2.62
N GLY A 25 -10.65 7.24 2.68
CA GLY A 25 -11.74 6.34 3.07
C GLY A 25 -12.05 5.26 2.03
N GLU A 26 -12.08 5.61 0.75
CA GLU A 26 -12.31 4.66 -0.36
C GLU A 26 -11.18 3.62 -0.46
N GLN A 27 -9.97 4.02 -0.09
CA GLN A 27 -8.79 3.18 -0.14
C GLN A 27 -8.68 2.18 1.02
N ALA A 28 -9.10 2.59 2.22
CA ALA A 28 -9.25 1.66 3.34
C ALA A 28 -10.29 0.56 3.01
N ILE A 29 -11.39 0.93 2.34
CA ILE A 29 -12.45 -0.01 1.96
C ILE A 29 -11.97 -0.97 0.86
N ARG A 30 -11.26 -0.49 -0.17
CA ARG A 30 -10.67 -1.35 -1.21
C ARG A 30 -9.67 -2.35 -0.62
N ARG A 31 -8.80 -1.90 0.28
CA ARG A 31 -7.84 -2.77 0.98
C ARG A 31 -8.53 -3.90 1.75
N ASP A 32 -9.61 -3.60 2.47
CA ASP A 32 -10.38 -4.59 3.22
C ASP A 32 -11.13 -5.58 2.30
N MET A 33 -11.52 -5.15 1.10
CA MET A 33 -12.16 -5.99 0.09
C MET A 33 -11.16 -6.93 -0.60
N LEU A 34 -9.99 -6.43 -0.98
CA LEU A 34 -8.91 -7.20 -1.60
C LEU A 34 -8.35 -8.30 -0.67
N VAL A 35 -8.24 -8.03 0.64
CA VAL A 35 -7.81 -9.03 1.63
C VAL A 35 -8.81 -10.20 1.74
N LYS A 36 -10.11 -9.94 1.54
CA LYS A 36 -11.15 -10.98 1.54
C LYS A 36 -11.28 -11.74 0.22
N GLU A 37 -11.02 -11.10 -0.93
CA GLU A 37 -11.23 -11.73 -2.25
C GLU A 37 -10.03 -12.53 -2.79
N HIS A 38 -8.78 -12.17 -2.48
CA HIS A 38 -7.64 -12.66 -3.26
C HIS A 38 -7.00 -13.99 -2.84
N MET A 39 -7.52 -14.69 -1.81
CA MET A 39 -6.98 -15.98 -1.35
C MET A 39 -5.45 -16.04 -1.29
N LEU A 40 -4.83 -15.07 -0.61
CA LEU A 40 -3.37 -14.98 -0.50
C LEU A 40 -2.79 -16.32 -0.02
N SER A 41 -1.72 -16.77 -0.67
CA SER A 41 -0.96 -17.93 -0.16
C SER A 41 -0.33 -17.59 1.19
N ASP A 42 -0.04 -18.62 2.00
CA ASP A 42 0.61 -18.43 3.31
C ASP A 42 1.88 -17.57 3.25
N ARG A 43 2.64 -17.65 2.14
CA ARG A 43 3.84 -16.82 1.94
C ARG A 43 3.51 -15.35 1.72
N GLN A 44 2.50 -15.08 0.90
CA GLN A 44 2.04 -13.70 0.64
C GLN A 44 1.40 -13.09 1.88
N ALA A 45 0.66 -13.89 2.66
CA ALA A 45 0.13 -13.47 3.95
C ALA A 45 1.25 -13.11 4.93
N ARG A 46 2.33 -13.92 4.99
CA ARG A 46 3.53 -13.59 5.80
C ARG A 46 4.22 -12.32 5.34
N ALA A 47 4.38 -12.12 4.03
CA ALA A 47 4.96 -10.88 3.51
C ALA A 47 4.11 -9.66 3.88
N LEU A 48 2.79 -9.76 3.72
CA LEU A 48 1.87 -8.69 4.07
C LEU A 48 1.91 -8.39 5.58
N ALA A 49 1.89 -9.42 6.43
CA ALA A 49 2.00 -9.27 7.87
C ALA A 49 3.29 -8.54 8.28
N HIS A 50 4.43 -8.90 7.67
CA HIS A 50 5.70 -8.24 7.93
C HIS A 50 5.68 -6.76 7.52
N ILE A 51 5.12 -6.43 6.35
CA ILE A 51 4.97 -5.04 5.88
C ILE A 51 4.06 -4.24 6.83
N LEU A 52 2.99 -4.84 7.35
CA LEU A 52 2.11 -4.18 8.31
C LEU A 52 2.77 -3.92 9.66
N GLU A 53 3.67 -4.80 10.09
CA GLU A 53 4.39 -4.66 11.37
C GLU A 53 5.60 -3.72 11.26
N HIS A 54 6.37 -3.79 10.17
CA HIS A 54 7.66 -3.11 10.02
C HIS A 54 7.62 -1.93 9.02
N GLY A 55 6.48 -1.71 8.36
CA GLY A 55 6.25 -0.64 7.38
C GLY A 55 6.82 -0.93 5.98
N SER A 56 7.76 -1.86 5.84
CA SER A 56 8.31 -2.27 4.55
C SER A 56 8.89 -3.69 4.60
N LEU A 57 9.18 -4.25 3.44
CA LEU A 57 9.81 -5.55 3.28
C LEU A 57 10.79 -5.51 2.11
N THR A 58 11.98 -6.05 2.28
CA THR A 58 12.91 -6.32 1.17
C THR A 58 12.83 -7.77 0.73
N ILE A 59 13.39 -8.09 -0.44
CA ILE A 59 13.52 -9.49 -0.87
C ILE A 59 14.35 -10.32 0.12
N LYS A 60 15.33 -9.72 0.81
CA LYS A 60 16.14 -10.42 1.81
C LYS A 60 15.33 -10.76 3.06
N ASP A 61 14.47 -9.86 3.50
CA ASP A 61 13.56 -10.11 4.62
C ASP A 61 12.62 -11.26 4.24
N PHE A 62 12.13 -11.28 3.00
CA PHE A 62 11.24 -12.35 2.55
C PHE A 62 11.96 -13.71 2.43
N GLU A 63 13.21 -13.74 1.99
CA GLU A 63 14.07 -14.93 2.04
C GLU A 63 14.24 -15.42 3.49
N GLY A 64 14.36 -14.52 4.47
CA GLY A 64 14.40 -14.86 5.89
C GLY A 64 13.08 -15.41 6.45
N LEU A 65 11.95 -14.88 6.00
CA LEU A 65 10.61 -15.35 6.38
C LEU A 65 10.24 -16.70 5.74
N CYS A 66 10.85 -17.04 4.60
CA CYS A 66 10.57 -18.24 3.82
C CYS A 66 11.88 -18.91 3.33
N PRO A 67 12.70 -19.47 4.23
CA PRO A 67 14.03 -19.98 3.90
C PRO A 67 14.01 -21.19 2.94
N ASP A 68 12.92 -21.96 2.94
CA ASP A 68 12.77 -23.15 2.09
C ASP A 68 12.35 -22.84 0.64
N VAL A 69 12.20 -21.55 0.30
CA VAL A 69 11.65 -21.12 -0.98
C VAL A 69 12.68 -20.33 -1.74
N ASN A 70 12.90 -20.69 -3.01
CA ASN A 70 13.87 -19.99 -3.83
C ASN A 70 13.44 -18.52 -4.07
N ARG A 71 14.45 -17.65 -4.19
CA ARG A 71 14.28 -16.22 -4.45
C ARG A 71 13.36 -15.90 -5.63
N ARG A 72 13.42 -16.69 -6.71
CA ARG A 72 12.62 -16.46 -7.92
C ARG A 72 11.13 -16.67 -7.68
N SER A 73 10.76 -17.64 -6.84
CA SER A 73 9.39 -17.85 -6.39
C SER A 73 8.92 -16.70 -5.49
N LEU A 74 9.75 -16.25 -4.56
CA LEU A 74 9.45 -15.11 -3.69
C LEU A 74 9.25 -13.81 -4.49
N GLN A 75 10.09 -13.57 -5.50
CA GLN A 75 9.92 -12.45 -6.43
C GLN A 75 8.62 -12.54 -7.24
N ARG A 76 8.20 -13.75 -7.65
CA ARG A 76 6.90 -13.96 -8.31
C ARG A 76 5.73 -13.69 -7.36
N ASP A 77 5.84 -14.09 -6.11
CA ASP A 77 4.82 -13.84 -5.09
C ASP A 77 4.68 -12.32 -4.85
N LEU A 78 5.80 -11.60 -4.69
CA LEU A 78 5.83 -10.14 -4.56
C LEU A 78 5.29 -9.45 -5.81
N LYS A 79 5.69 -9.91 -7.00
CA LYS A 79 5.16 -9.37 -8.25
C LYS A 79 3.64 -9.54 -8.32
N THR A 80 3.12 -10.72 -7.96
CA THR A 80 1.67 -10.95 -7.90
C THR A 80 1.00 -9.98 -6.93
N MET A 81 1.60 -9.74 -5.76
CA MET A 81 1.05 -8.77 -4.79
C MET A 81 1.10 -7.32 -5.28
N VAL A 82 2.11 -6.95 -6.08
CA VAL A 82 2.18 -5.64 -6.77
C VAL A 82 1.14 -5.53 -7.87
N ASP A 83 1.00 -6.56 -8.71
CA ASP A 83 0.02 -6.62 -9.80
C ASP A 83 -1.42 -6.59 -9.25
N LEU A 84 -1.64 -7.11 -8.04
CA LEU A 84 -2.89 -7.00 -7.29
C LEU A 84 -3.09 -5.63 -6.63
N GLY A 85 -2.09 -4.73 -6.65
CA GLY A 85 -2.16 -3.42 -6.01
C GLY A 85 -2.16 -3.46 -4.48
N LEU A 86 -1.71 -4.55 -3.86
CA LEU A 86 -1.60 -4.67 -2.40
C LEU A 86 -0.35 -3.97 -1.86
N ILE A 87 0.72 -4.03 -2.62
CA ILE A 87 2.03 -3.47 -2.26
C ILE A 87 2.61 -2.71 -3.45
N VAL A 88 3.43 -1.70 -3.16
CA VAL A 88 4.15 -0.92 -4.17
C VAL A 88 5.65 -1.07 -3.97
N THR A 89 6.40 -0.99 -5.08
CA THR A 89 7.87 -1.00 -5.06
C THR A 89 8.39 0.42 -4.91
N GLU A 90 9.25 0.65 -3.94
CA GLU A 90 9.94 1.92 -3.73
C GLU A 90 11.45 1.70 -3.59
N GLY A 91 12.23 2.57 -4.23
CA GLY A 91 13.70 2.56 -4.16
C GLY A 91 14.39 2.27 -5.50
N GLU A 92 15.72 2.40 -5.50
CA GLU A 92 16.57 2.10 -6.65
C GLU A 92 16.79 0.59 -6.81
N THR A 93 17.15 0.14 -8.01
CA THR A 93 17.26 -1.28 -8.42
C THR A 93 18.04 -2.18 -7.44
N HIS A 94 18.99 -1.63 -6.68
CA HIS A 94 19.81 -2.38 -5.72
C HIS A 94 19.25 -2.40 -4.28
N GLN A 95 18.25 -1.59 -3.97
CA GLN A 95 17.58 -1.48 -2.66
C GLN A 95 16.06 -1.40 -2.84
N LEU A 96 15.51 -2.33 -3.61
CA LEU A 96 14.08 -2.39 -3.84
C LEU A 96 13.36 -2.80 -2.55
N CYS A 97 12.54 -1.90 -2.02
CA CYS A 97 11.68 -2.11 -0.86
C CYS A 97 10.23 -2.19 -1.30
N TYR A 98 9.45 -3.02 -0.64
CA TYR A 98 8.02 -3.17 -0.85
C TYR A 98 7.29 -2.57 0.33
N ARG A 99 6.34 -1.67 0.08
CA ARG A 99 5.46 -1.09 1.10
C ARG A 99 4.02 -1.36 0.77
N LEU A 100 3.13 -1.16 1.74
CA LEU A 100 1.70 -1.22 1.49
C LEU A 100 1.35 -0.18 0.42
N ALA A 101 0.53 -0.56 -0.56
CA ALA A 101 0.02 0.40 -1.52
C ALA A 101 -0.83 1.42 -0.75
N GLU A 102 -0.35 2.65 -0.65
CA GLU A 102 -1.20 3.75 -0.24
C GLU A 102 -2.21 3.93 -1.37
N GLY A 103 -3.45 3.69 -1.02
CA GLY A 103 -4.48 3.70 -2.00
C GLY A 103 -4.60 5.07 -2.66
N ASN A 104 -4.76 5.03 -3.97
CA ASN A 104 -4.94 6.16 -4.88
C ASN A 104 -6.40 6.28 -5.23
#